data_AF-A0A519VSK7-F1
#
_entry.id   AF-A0A519VSK7-F1
#
_cell.length_a   1.000
_cell.length_b   1.000
_cell.length_c   1.000
_cell.angle_alpha   90.00
_cell.angle_beta   90.00
_cell.angle_gamma   90.00
#
_symmetry.space_group_name_H-M   'P 1'
#
loop_
_entity.id
_entity.type
_entity.pdbx_description
1 polymer ?
#
loop_
_entity_poly.entity_id
_entity_poly.type
_entity_poly.pdbx_seq_one_letter_code
_entity_poly.pdbx_strand_id
1 'polypeptide(L)'
;EGESVATLQPKSPMVAAELYVSAMDVPLILDTSNVRLQFEGWPSVQFSGWPSVAVGTFAGQIFSIDKVSSPDGKYRVLISQTNPVPKNDEPWPPQLRQGSGVFGRIILRSVPLWYEIWRQLNGFPPSLEREPPKSLTDTK
;
A
#
# COMPACT_ATOMS: atom_id res chain seq x y z
N GLU A 1 -28.89 9.76 -28.29
CA GLU A 1 -29.09 10.27 -26.92
C GLU A 1 -28.20 9.49 -25.97
N GLY A 2 -27.59 10.14 -24.98
CA GLY A 2 -26.77 9.48 -23.95
C GLY A 2 -25.27 9.72 -24.02
N GLU A 3 -24.78 10.66 -24.83
CA GLU A 3 -23.36 11.02 -24.82
C GLU A 3 -23.02 11.84 -23.57
N SER A 4 -21.94 11.48 -22.90
CA SER A 4 -21.47 12.16 -21.69
C SER A 4 -20.97 13.57 -22.04
N VAL A 5 -21.68 14.59 -21.58
CA VAL A 5 -21.34 16.00 -21.87
C VAL A 5 -20.26 16.55 -20.92
N ALA A 6 -20.22 16.08 -19.67
CA ALA A 6 -19.24 16.50 -18.68
C ALA A 6 -19.10 15.49 -17.53
N THR A 7 -17.91 15.46 -16.92
CA THR A 7 -17.64 14.71 -15.68
C THR A 7 -17.54 15.67 -14.51
N LEU A 8 -18.38 15.49 -13.49
CA LEU A 8 -18.35 16.28 -12.27
C LEU A 8 -17.38 15.66 -11.27
N GLN A 9 -16.45 16.46 -10.75
CA GLN A 9 -15.50 16.04 -9.73
C GLN A 9 -15.67 16.90 -8.46
N PRO A 10 -15.68 16.29 -7.25
CA PRO A 10 -15.70 17.05 -6.01
C PRO A 10 -14.51 18.02 -5.92
N LYS A 11 -14.75 19.18 -5.30
CA LYS A 11 -13.71 20.20 -5.07
C LYS A 11 -12.53 19.70 -4.24
N SER A 12 -12.79 18.74 -3.33
CA SER A 12 -11.78 18.11 -2.49
C SER A 12 -11.95 16.59 -2.58
N PRO A 13 -11.40 15.94 -3.62
CA PRO A 13 -11.53 14.51 -3.77
C PRO A 13 -10.66 13.78 -2.75
N MET A 14 -11.19 12.69 -2.18
CA MET A 14 -10.37 11.72 -1.47
C MET A 14 -9.59 10.92 -2.53
N VAL A 15 -8.28 11.10 -2.55
CA VAL A 15 -7.39 10.39 -3.48
C VAL A 15 -6.92 9.08 -2.87
N ALA A 16 -6.92 8.04 -3.68
CA ALA A 16 -6.38 6.73 -3.33
C ALA A 16 -5.55 6.21 -4.49
N ALA A 17 -4.48 5.49 -4.17
CA ALA A 17 -3.70 4.72 -5.12
C ALA A 17 -4.30 3.32 -5.23
N GLU A 18 -4.48 2.83 -6.45
CA GLU A 18 -4.89 1.44 -6.68
C GLU A 18 -3.68 0.58 -7.01
N LEU A 19 -3.57 -0.58 -6.36
CA LEU A 19 -2.62 -1.63 -6.69
C LEU A 19 -3.36 -2.93 -6.96
N TYR A 20 -2.82 -3.74 -7.86
CA TYR A 20 -3.34 -5.08 -8.15
C TYR A 20 -2.37 -6.13 -7.62
N VAL A 21 -2.86 -7.02 -6.77
CA VAL A 21 -2.06 -8.02 -6.07
C VAL A 21 -2.51 -9.43 -6.45
N SER A 22 -1.59 -10.39 -6.44
CA SER A 22 -1.91 -11.79 -6.72
C SER A 22 -2.81 -12.38 -5.63
N ALA A 23 -3.70 -13.30 -6.01
CA ALA A 23 -4.59 -13.97 -5.06
C ALA A 23 -3.86 -14.71 -3.93
N MET A 24 -2.65 -15.20 -4.20
CA MET A 24 -1.81 -15.91 -3.23
C MET A 24 -1.27 -14.97 -2.14
N ASP A 25 -1.05 -13.69 -2.45
CA ASP A 25 -0.47 -12.73 -1.52
C ASP A 25 -1.53 -12.01 -0.69
N VAL A 26 -2.79 -11.96 -1.14
CA VAL A 26 -3.90 -11.29 -0.43
C VAL A 26 -4.01 -11.70 1.05
N PRO A 27 -3.96 -13.00 1.42
CA PRO A 27 -4.05 -13.40 2.83
C PRO A 27 -2.91 -12.88 3.70
N LEU A 28 -1.74 -12.59 3.12
CA LEU A 28 -0.55 -12.12 3.84
C LEU A 28 -0.66 -10.62 4.20
N ILE A 29 -1.54 -9.91 3.52
CA ILE A 29 -1.74 -8.48 3.65
C ILE A 29 -2.76 -8.22 4.76
N LEU A 30 -2.42 -7.29 5.67
CA LEU A 30 -3.35 -6.83 6.69
C LEU A 30 -4.04 -5.55 6.20
N ASP A 31 -5.27 -5.33 6.62
CA ASP A 31 -6.01 -4.10 6.32
C ASP A 31 -5.29 -2.83 6.81
N THR A 32 -4.35 -2.97 7.75
CA THR A 32 -3.54 -1.89 8.32
C THR A 32 -2.09 -1.88 7.83
N SER A 33 -1.73 -2.75 6.88
CA SER A 33 -0.36 -2.86 6.38
C SER A 33 0.17 -1.54 5.81
N ASN A 34 1.43 -1.25 6.13
CA ASN A 34 2.14 -0.10 5.60
C ASN A 34 2.54 -0.37 4.15
N VAL A 35 2.45 0.67 3.32
CA VAL A 35 2.79 0.60 1.90
C VAL A 35 3.75 1.72 1.56
N ARG A 36 4.77 1.42 0.76
CA ARG A 36 5.63 2.43 0.14
C ARG A 36 5.20 2.60 -1.31
N LEU A 37 4.86 3.82 -1.69
CA LEU A 37 4.41 4.17 -3.02
C LEU A 37 5.47 5.02 -3.73
N GLN A 38 5.61 4.80 -5.03
CA GLN A 38 6.40 5.62 -5.94
C GLN A 38 5.51 5.96 -7.13
N PHE A 39 5.19 7.25 -7.28
CA PHE A 39 4.31 7.70 -8.35
C PHE A 39 5.09 7.94 -9.63
N GLU A 40 4.53 7.52 -10.76
CA GLU A 40 5.10 7.84 -12.07
C GLU A 40 5.06 9.34 -12.33
N GLY A 41 6.12 9.86 -12.94
CA GLY A 41 6.28 11.30 -13.18
C GLY A 41 6.70 12.10 -11.95
N TRP A 42 6.84 11.47 -10.77
CA TRP A 42 7.47 12.11 -9.61
C TRP A 42 8.92 11.65 -9.47
N PRO A 43 9.89 12.58 -9.34
CA PRO A 43 11.30 12.20 -9.26
C PRO A 43 11.56 11.38 -8.00
N SER A 44 12.12 10.19 -8.18
CA SER A 44 12.68 9.39 -7.11
C SER A 44 14.20 9.47 -7.16
N VAL A 45 14.81 10.00 -6.11
CA VAL A 45 16.28 10.05 -5.98
C VAL A 45 16.67 9.32 -4.72
N GLN A 46 17.43 8.24 -4.89
CA GLN A 46 18.01 7.49 -3.79
C GLN A 46 19.49 7.82 -3.71
N PHE A 47 19.90 8.52 -2.66
CA PHE A 47 21.31 8.76 -2.36
C PHE A 47 21.82 7.71 -1.37
N SER A 48 22.87 6.97 -1.74
CA SER A 48 23.56 5.99 -0.89
C SER A 48 24.65 6.61 0.00
N GLY A 49 24.45 7.85 0.45
CA GLY A 49 25.35 8.54 1.39
C GLY A 49 24.92 8.40 2.85
N TRP A 50 25.76 8.84 3.78
CA TRP A 50 25.33 9.14 5.16
C TRP A 50 24.95 10.64 5.22
N PRO A 51 23.71 11.02 5.57
CA PRO A 51 22.54 10.18 5.83
C PRO A 51 21.87 9.67 4.55
N SER A 52 21.32 8.46 4.60
CA SER A 52 20.59 7.90 3.46
C SER A 52 19.24 8.60 3.37
N VAL A 53 19.00 9.32 2.28
CA VAL A 53 17.70 9.95 2.00
C VAL A 53 17.15 9.33 0.72
N ALA A 54 15.99 8.69 0.84
CA ALA A 54 15.20 8.23 -0.30
C ALA A 54 14.10 9.26 -0.55
N VAL A 55 14.35 10.21 -1.46
CA VAL A 55 13.34 11.20 -1.88
C VAL A 55 12.49 10.57 -2.98
N GLY A 56 11.17 10.77 -2.93
CA GLY A 56 10.24 10.30 -3.97
C GLY A 56 9.65 8.91 -3.75
N THR A 57 9.71 8.39 -2.52
CA THR A 57 8.79 7.34 -2.08
C THR A 57 7.90 7.89 -0.96
N PHE A 58 6.63 7.53 -0.96
CA PHE A 58 5.62 8.07 -0.06
C PHE A 58 5.03 6.97 0.81
N ALA A 59 4.73 7.31 2.06
CA ALA A 59 3.99 6.43 2.95
C ALA A 59 2.51 6.36 2.54
N GLY A 60 2.00 5.15 2.48
CA GLY A 60 0.58 4.85 2.36
C GLY A 60 0.16 3.78 3.34
N GLN A 61 -1.13 3.72 3.62
CA GLN A 61 -1.75 2.64 4.38
C GLN A 61 -2.91 2.07 3.57
N ILE A 62 -3.09 0.75 3.66
CA ILE A 62 -4.22 0.09 3.04
C ILE A 62 -5.50 0.66 3.64
N PHE A 63 -6.41 1.05 2.76
CA PHE A 63 -7.74 1.54 3.12
C PHE A 63 -8.78 0.42 2.96
N SER A 64 -8.68 -0.34 1.87
CA SER A 64 -9.59 -1.45 1.59
C SER A 64 -8.96 -2.43 0.62
N ILE A 65 -9.34 -3.70 0.75
CA ILE A 65 -9.06 -4.76 -0.19
C ILE A 65 -10.40 -5.20 -0.78
N ASP A 66 -10.51 -5.18 -2.11
CA ASP A 66 -11.73 -5.63 -2.76
C ASP A 66 -11.91 -7.14 -2.57
N LYS A 67 -13.15 -7.58 -2.28
CA LYS A 67 -13.45 -9.01 -2.10
C LYS A 67 -13.60 -9.77 -3.41
N VAL A 68 -13.67 -9.05 -4.52
CA VAL A 68 -13.91 -9.61 -5.85
C VAL A 68 -12.65 -9.44 -6.68
N SER A 69 -12.20 -10.51 -7.32
CA SER A 69 -11.07 -10.45 -8.23
C SER A 69 -11.42 -9.69 -9.50
N SER A 70 -10.44 -8.97 -10.03
CA SER A 70 -10.47 -8.38 -11.36
C SER A 70 -10.50 -9.46 -12.45
N PRO A 71 -10.82 -9.12 -13.71
CA PRO A 71 -10.88 -10.09 -14.81
C PRO A 71 -9.58 -10.88 -15.03
N ASP A 72 -8.43 -10.35 -14.61
CA ASP A 72 -7.12 -10.98 -14.67
C ASP A 72 -6.79 -11.86 -13.44
N GLY A 73 -7.74 -12.06 -12.52
CA GLY A 73 -7.59 -12.87 -11.32
C GLY A 73 -6.81 -12.18 -10.19
N LYS A 74 -6.49 -10.90 -10.32
CA LYS A 74 -5.85 -10.10 -9.26
C LYS A 74 -6.87 -9.42 -8.37
N TYR A 75 -6.45 -9.08 -7.17
CA TYR A 75 -7.27 -8.34 -6.21
C TYR A 75 -6.84 -6.89 -6.18
N ARG A 76 -7.83 -5.98 -6.23
CA ARG A 76 -7.57 -4.55 -6.13
C ARG A 76 -7.45 -4.14 -4.67
N VAL A 77 -6.36 -3.46 -4.36
CA VAL A 77 -6.07 -2.89 -3.05
C VAL A 77 -6.05 -1.37 -3.19
N LEU A 78 -6.86 -0.69 -2.39
CA LEU A 78 -6.89 0.76 -2.31
C LEU A 78 -6.00 1.21 -1.16
N ILE A 79 -5.07 2.09 -1.48
CA ILE A 79 -4.15 2.69 -0.52
C ILE A 79 -4.48 4.16 -0.41
N SER A 80 -4.50 4.66 0.83
CA SER A 80 -4.65 6.07 1.14
C SER A 80 -3.35 6.60 1.75
N GLN A 81 -3.18 7.91 1.73
CA GLN A 81 -2.06 8.54 2.42
C GLN A 81 -2.16 8.25 3.91
N THR A 82 -1.06 7.81 4.53
CA THR A 82 -1.00 7.62 5.98
C THR A 82 -1.25 8.96 6.68
N ASN A 83 -2.22 8.99 7.59
CA ASN A 83 -2.58 10.18 8.37
C ASN A 83 -2.56 9.85 9.88
N PRO A 84 -1.69 10.49 10.69
CA PRO A 84 -0.72 11.51 10.32
C PRO A 84 0.45 10.97 9.47
N VAL A 85 1.05 11.83 8.65
CA VAL A 85 2.25 11.48 7.90
C VAL A 85 3.39 11.17 8.88
N PRO A 86 4.12 10.05 8.72
CA PRO A 86 5.26 9.73 9.57
C PRO A 86 6.30 10.86 9.61
N LYS A 87 6.98 11.06 10.74
CA LYS A 87 7.94 12.18 10.93
C LYS A 87 9.06 12.25 9.88
N ASN A 88 9.40 11.12 9.25
CA ASN A 88 10.47 11.00 8.27
C ASN A 88 9.93 10.87 6.83
N ASP A 89 8.65 11.16 6.61
CA ASP A 89 7.99 11.09 5.30
C ASP A 89 7.36 12.41 4.90
N GLU A 90 7.13 12.54 3.60
CA GLU A 90 6.43 13.66 3.00
C GLU A 90 4.97 13.28 2.68
N PRO A 91 4.03 14.25 2.72
CA PRO A 91 2.68 14.03 2.21
C PRO A 91 2.71 13.73 0.71
N TRP A 92 1.65 13.13 0.19
CA TRP A 92 1.54 12.88 -1.24
C TRP A 92 1.51 14.22 -2.00
N PRO A 93 2.22 14.34 -3.13
CA PRO A 93 2.30 15.61 -3.84
C PRO A 93 0.92 16.08 -4.32
N PRO A 94 0.54 17.35 -4.07
CA PRO A 94 -0.75 17.87 -4.51
C PRO A 94 -0.89 17.96 -6.04
N GLN A 95 0.22 17.87 -6.77
CA GLN A 95 0.26 17.87 -8.23
C GLN A 95 0.01 16.49 -8.85
N LEU A 96 -0.13 15.43 -8.04
CA LEU A 96 -0.50 14.11 -8.55
C LEU A 96 -1.85 14.18 -9.27
N ARG A 97 -1.88 13.68 -10.50
CA ARG A 97 -3.11 13.60 -11.29
C ARG A 97 -3.71 12.22 -11.11
N GLN A 98 -5.04 12.17 -11.08
CA GLN A 98 -5.75 10.90 -11.12
C GLN A 98 -5.46 10.21 -12.45
N GLY A 99 -5.22 8.90 -12.41
CA GLY A 99 -4.78 8.12 -13.57
C GLY A 99 -3.26 8.08 -13.76
N SER A 100 -2.47 8.79 -12.95
CA SER A 100 -1.01 8.57 -12.91
C SER A 100 -0.71 7.16 -12.40
N GLY A 101 0.25 6.48 -13.04
CA GLY A 101 0.74 5.19 -12.59
C GLY A 101 1.41 5.27 -11.22
N VAL A 102 1.41 4.16 -10.50
CA VAL A 102 2.04 4.04 -9.19
C VAL A 102 2.62 2.66 -9.00
N PHE A 103 3.86 2.61 -8.50
CA PHE A 103 4.51 1.41 -8.06
C PHE A 103 4.45 1.33 -6.54
N GLY A 104 3.92 0.24 -6.03
CA GLY A 104 3.75 0.05 -4.59
C GLY A 104 4.45 -1.17 -4.07
N ARG A 105 5.01 -1.06 -2.86
CA ARG A 105 5.58 -2.17 -2.09
C ARG A 105 4.83 -2.25 -0.77
N ILE A 106 4.06 -3.33 -0.60
CA ILE A 106 3.34 -3.60 0.65
C ILE A 106 4.31 -4.25 1.63
N ILE A 107 4.47 -3.63 2.79
CA ILE A 107 5.31 -4.14 3.86
C ILE A 107 4.47 -5.17 4.64
N LEU A 108 4.86 -6.44 4.50
CA LEU A 108 4.34 -7.52 5.32
C LEU A 108 4.87 -7.41 6.76
N ARG A 109 4.55 -8.38 7.61
CA ARG A 109 4.98 -8.37 9.02
C ARG A 109 6.51 -8.32 9.14
N SER A 110 6.99 -7.64 10.16
CA SER A 110 8.41 -7.62 10.52
C SER A 110 8.76 -8.91 11.26
N VAL A 111 9.71 -9.66 10.72
CA VAL A 111 10.14 -10.95 11.27
C VAL A 111 11.66 -10.91 11.48
N PRO A 112 12.22 -11.56 12.52
CA PRO A 112 13.66 -11.60 12.72
C PRO A 112 14.40 -12.16 11.50
N LEU A 113 15.53 -11.55 11.13
CA LEU A 113 16.30 -11.92 9.94
C LEU A 113 16.68 -13.41 9.90
N TRP A 114 17.07 -13.96 11.05
CA TRP A 114 17.44 -15.38 11.17
C TRP A 114 16.28 -16.32 10.81
N TYR A 115 15.03 -15.95 11.17
CA TYR A 115 13.84 -16.76 10.89
C TYR A 115 13.54 -16.74 9.39
N GLU A 116 13.61 -15.57 8.75
CA GLU A 116 13.39 -15.45 7.30
C GLU A 116 14.41 -16.24 6.49
N ILE A 117 15.69 -16.20 6.88
CA ILE A 117 16.74 -17.01 6.25
C ILE A 117 16.46 -18.50 6.41
N TRP A 118 16.17 -18.96 7.63
CA TRP A 118 15.84 -20.37 7.89
C TRP A 118 14.60 -20.82 7.10
N ARG A 119 13.55 -20.01 7.07
CA ARG A 119 12.29 -20.28 6.33
C ARG A 119 12.54 -20.43 4.84
N GLN A 120 13.32 -19.52 4.25
CA GLN A 120 13.65 -19.55 2.83
C GLN A 120 14.51 -20.76 2.45
N LEU A 121 15.49 -21.13 3.28
CA LEU A 121 16.33 -22.31 3.06
C LEU A 121 15.54 -23.62 3.09
N ASN A 122 14.47 -23.69 3.89
CA ASN A 122 13.60 -24.88 3.98
C ASN A 122 12.41 -24.82 3.01
N GLY A 123 12.26 -23.74 2.23
CA GLY A 123 11.17 -23.59 1.26
C GLY A 123 9.78 -23.40 1.86
N PHE A 124 9.67 -22.97 3.13
CA PHE A 124 8.37 -22.73 3.75
C PHE A 124 7.75 -21.42 3.22
N PRO A 125 6.43 -21.39 2.94
CA PRO A 125 5.76 -20.16 2.55
C PRO A 125 5.77 -19.11 3.69
N PRO A 126 5.60 -17.81 3.39
CA PRO A 126 5.43 -16.78 4.41
C PRO A 126 4.25 -17.15 5.33
N SER A 127 4.45 -17.07 6.65
CA SER A 127 3.49 -17.58 7.62
C SER A 127 2.29 -16.62 7.80
N LEU A 128 1.08 -17.20 7.81
CA LEU A 128 -0.14 -16.58 8.33
C LEU A 128 -0.21 -16.87 9.84
N GLU A 129 0.66 -16.26 10.64
CA GLU A 129 0.60 -16.47 12.10
C GLU A 129 -0.60 -15.71 12.69
N ARG A 130 -1.70 -16.46 12.79
CA ARG A 130 -2.92 -16.25 13.59
C ARG A 130 -3.73 -14.98 13.25
N GLU A 131 -5.06 -15.14 13.38
CA GLU A 131 -6.00 -14.01 13.45
C GLU A 131 -5.43 -12.95 14.42
N PRO A 132 -5.49 -11.66 14.06
CA PRO A 132 -5.05 -10.61 14.96
C PRO A 132 -5.77 -10.79 16.31
N PRO A 133 -5.07 -10.67 17.45
CA PRO A 133 -5.73 -10.79 18.75
C PRO A 133 -6.88 -9.79 18.78
N LYS A 134 -8.10 -10.30 18.92
CA LYS A 134 -9.31 -9.49 19.06
C LYS A 134 -9.04 -8.50 20.19
N SER A 135 -8.84 -7.23 19.85
CA SER A 135 -8.59 -6.20 20.85
C SER A 135 -9.80 -6.18 21.78
N LEU A 136 -9.60 -6.63 23.02
CA LEU A 136 -10.61 -6.58 24.07
C LEU A 136 -10.76 -5.10 24.50
N THR A 137 -11.40 -4.31 23.67
CA THR A 137 -11.90 -2.99 24.04
C THR A 137 -13.42 -3.04 23.98
N ASP A 138 -13.96 -3.23 25.18
CA ASP A 138 -15.17 -2.63 25.72
C ASP A 138 -16.52 -3.28 25.38
N THR A 139 -17.13 -3.93 26.39
CA THR A 139 -18.37 -3.44 27.03
C THR A 139 -18.80 -4.45 28.12
N LYS A 140 -18.52 -4.15 29.39
CA LYS A 140 -19.53 -4.08 30.47
C LYS A 140 -18.93 -3.63 31.80
#